data_AF-A0A1H9Q394-F1
#
_entry.id   AF-A0A1H9Q394-F1
#
_cell.length_a   1.000
_cell.length_b   1.000
_cell.length_c   1.000
_cell.angle_alpha   90.00
_cell.angle_beta   90.00
_cell.angle_gamma   90.00
#
_symmetry.space_group_name_H-M   'P 1'
#
loop_
_entity.id
_entity.type
_entity.pdbx_description
1 polymer ?
#
loop_
_entity_poly.entity_id
_entity_poly.type
_entity_poly.pdbx_seq_one_letter_code
_entity_poly.pdbx_strand_id
1 'polypeptide(L)'
;MKRIIALAAALLLPMAATAQDGDHVSESNGVRVMHAWTHATDTDSARVYFEIENGSDQIVSLQALDASVGIDVALKAAPLDANSSEPVGLPELPIAPNNTATLEPEGMFMQITGLDEPLSAGDRFEMQVEILPFEPLTLEVAIEEKDAAGHSHADHTQ
;
A
#
# COMPACT_ATOMS: atom_id res chain seq x y z
N MET A 1 -38.85 -40.23 -37.36
CA MET A 1 -37.46 -40.38 -36.89
C MET A 1 -37.25 -39.33 -35.80
N LYS A 2 -37.15 -39.74 -34.52
CA LYS A 2 -37.13 -38.84 -33.35
C LYS A 2 -35.68 -38.45 -33.03
N ARG A 3 -35.48 -37.16 -32.78
CA ARG A 3 -34.20 -36.49 -32.49
C ARG A 3 -33.71 -36.83 -31.08
N ILE A 4 -32.40 -37.01 -30.90
CA ILE A 4 -31.76 -37.01 -29.57
C ILE A 4 -30.73 -35.87 -29.58
N ILE A 5 -31.02 -34.83 -28.80
CA ILE A 5 -30.12 -33.72 -28.47
C ILE A 5 -29.48 -34.09 -27.13
N ALA A 6 -28.15 -34.23 -27.09
CA ALA A 6 -27.41 -34.43 -25.85
C ALA A 6 -27.08 -33.07 -25.24
N LEU A 7 -27.60 -32.82 -24.04
CA LEU A 7 -27.35 -31.64 -23.23
C LEU A 7 -26.13 -31.91 -22.34
N ALA A 8 -25.00 -31.26 -22.62
CA ALA A 8 -23.82 -31.31 -21.76
C ALA A 8 -23.96 -30.25 -20.65
N ALA A 9 -24.18 -30.68 -19.42
CA ALA A 9 -24.17 -29.81 -18.25
C ALA A 9 -22.72 -29.60 -17.80
N ALA A 10 -22.20 -28.39 -17.99
CA ALA A 10 -20.91 -27.98 -17.44
C ALA A 10 -21.08 -27.66 -15.94
N LEU A 11 -20.47 -28.47 -15.09
CA LEU A 11 -20.43 -28.27 -13.64
C LEU A 11 -19.38 -27.21 -13.33
N LEU A 12 -19.81 -25.97 -13.05
CA LEU A 12 -18.96 -24.90 -12.52
C LEU A 12 -18.71 -25.17 -11.03
N LEU A 13 -17.49 -25.59 -10.68
CA LEU A 13 -17.04 -25.63 -9.30
C LEU A 13 -16.71 -24.20 -8.85
N PRO A 14 -17.25 -23.72 -7.71
CA PRO A 14 -16.79 -22.47 -7.12
C PRO A 14 -15.37 -22.68 -6.61
N MET A 15 -14.42 -21.97 -7.21
CA MET A 15 -13.05 -21.88 -6.73
C MET A 15 -13.10 -21.02 -5.46
N ALA A 16 -13.06 -21.66 -4.30
CA ALA A 16 -12.92 -20.98 -3.02
C ALA A 16 -11.55 -20.31 -3.00
N ALA A 17 -11.53 -18.98 -3.18
CA ALA A 17 -10.35 -18.17 -2.90
C ALA A 17 -10.09 -18.27 -1.39
N THR A 18 -9.03 -18.98 -1.02
CA THR A 18 -8.50 -18.93 0.33
C THR A 18 -7.94 -17.53 0.53
N ALA A 19 -8.65 -16.68 1.26
CA ALA A 19 -8.05 -15.50 1.88
C ALA A 19 -7.01 -16.04 2.87
N GLN A 20 -5.74 -16.07 2.45
CA GLN A 20 -4.63 -16.28 3.36
C GLN A 20 -4.49 -15.01 4.18
N ASP A 21 -4.81 -15.13 5.45
CA ASP A 21 -4.59 -14.13 6.50
C ASP A 21 -3.07 -14.07 6.78
N GLY A 22 -2.29 -13.62 5.80
CA GLY A 22 -0.86 -13.86 5.75
C GLY A 22 -0.12 -12.71 5.10
N ASP A 23 0.45 -11.87 5.97
CA ASP A 23 1.48 -10.86 5.69
C ASP A 23 1.07 -9.83 4.62
N HIS A 24 0.79 -8.59 5.02
CA HIS A 24 0.45 -7.46 4.11
C HIS A 24 1.64 -7.07 3.23
N VAL A 25 1.97 -7.94 2.28
CA VAL A 25 3.16 -7.86 1.43
C VAL A 25 2.74 -7.85 -0.03
N SER A 26 3.17 -6.82 -0.74
CA SER A 26 3.10 -6.72 -2.20
C SER A 26 4.50 -6.91 -2.77
N GLU A 27 4.68 -7.86 -3.69
CA GLU A 27 5.99 -8.21 -4.22
C GLU A 27 6.00 -8.28 -5.75
N SER A 28 7.05 -7.74 -6.37
CA SER A 28 7.33 -7.89 -7.80
C SER A 28 8.81 -7.67 -8.08
N ASN A 29 9.40 -8.51 -8.94
CA ASN A 29 10.80 -8.37 -9.39
C ASN A 29 11.84 -8.26 -8.25
N GLY A 30 11.59 -8.93 -7.12
CA GLY A 30 12.47 -8.88 -5.95
C GLY A 30 12.32 -7.61 -5.09
N VAL A 31 11.37 -6.72 -5.41
CA VAL A 31 10.98 -5.60 -4.55
C VAL A 31 9.76 -6.00 -3.75
N ARG A 32 9.80 -5.79 -2.43
CA ARG A 32 8.73 -6.13 -1.49
C ARG A 32 8.30 -4.87 -0.76
N VAL A 33 7.01 -4.57 -0.75
CA VAL A 33 6.40 -3.52 0.07
C VAL A 33 5.57 -4.18 1.14
N MET A 34 5.81 -3.82 2.40
CA MET A 34 5.33 -4.55 3.56
C MET A 34 4.66 -3.58 4.53
N HIS A 35 3.62 -4.07 5.21
CA HIS A 35 2.98 -3.37 6.31
C HIS A 35 2.49 -1.96 5.91
N ALA A 36 1.74 -1.85 4.82
CA ALA A 36 1.15 -0.58 4.43
C ALA A 36 0.00 -0.19 5.35
N TRP A 37 0.08 1.00 5.95
CA TRP A 37 -0.91 1.48 6.91
C TRP A 37 -1.04 3.00 6.94
N THR A 38 -2.18 3.48 7.46
CA THR A 38 -2.45 4.89 7.75
C THR A 38 -3.24 5.00 9.05
N HIS A 39 -3.30 6.20 9.62
CA HIS A 39 -4.21 6.50 10.72
C HIS A 39 -5.64 6.72 10.18
N ALA A 40 -6.62 6.34 10.98
CA ALA A 40 -8.00 6.79 10.84
C ALA A 40 -8.06 8.32 10.94
N THR A 41 -8.90 8.93 10.12
CA THR A 41 -9.00 10.38 10.07
C THR A 41 -10.34 10.88 9.54
N ASP A 42 -10.80 11.99 10.12
CA ASP A 42 -11.96 12.75 9.67
C ASP A 42 -11.54 14.00 8.86
N THR A 43 -10.24 14.14 8.55
CA THR A 43 -9.69 15.23 7.74
C THR A 43 -9.69 14.90 6.26
N ASP A 44 -9.48 15.90 5.41
CA ASP A 44 -9.39 15.75 3.94
C ASP A 44 -8.04 15.19 3.44
N SER A 45 -7.25 14.61 4.35
CA SER A 45 -5.92 14.10 4.03
C SER A 45 -5.51 12.97 4.95
N ALA A 46 -4.68 12.07 4.42
CA ALA A 46 -4.10 10.93 5.14
C ALA A 46 -2.61 10.79 4.80
N ARG A 47 -1.88 10.11 5.69
CA ARG A 47 -0.46 9.78 5.50
C ARG A 47 -0.30 8.27 5.56
N VAL A 48 0.17 7.69 4.48
CA VAL A 48 0.43 6.25 4.36
C VAL A 48 1.90 5.97 4.59
N TYR A 49 2.14 4.92 5.36
CA TYR A 49 3.43 4.44 5.86
C TYR A 49 3.61 2.99 5.43
N PHE A 50 4.84 2.56 5.19
CA PHE A 50 5.17 1.18 4.85
C PHE A 50 6.69 0.97 4.88
N GLU A 51 7.11 -0.29 4.86
CA GLU A 51 8.48 -0.67 4.58
C GLU A 51 8.61 -1.13 3.12
N ILE A 52 9.71 -0.79 2.46
CA ILE A 52 10.04 -1.28 1.13
C ILE A 52 11.46 -1.86 1.11
N GLU A 53 11.58 -3.13 0.72
CA GLU A 53 12.84 -3.84 0.54
C GLU A 53 13.11 -3.97 -0.96
N ASN A 54 14.28 -3.49 -1.42
CA ASN A 54 14.77 -3.76 -2.76
C ASN A 54 15.73 -4.96 -2.73
N GLY A 55 15.20 -6.17 -2.91
CA GLY A 55 15.98 -7.41 -3.05
C GLY A 55 16.50 -7.65 -4.47
N SER A 56 16.35 -6.70 -5.40
CA SER A 56 16.90 -6.82 -6.75
C SER A 56 18.41 -6.47 -6.80
N ASP A 57 19.01 -6.60 -7.97
CA ASP A 57 20.42 -6.29 -8.24
C ASP A 57 20.66 -4.86 -8.78
N GLN A 58 19.60 -4.05 -8.90
CA GLN A 58 19.67 -2.67 -9.40
C GLN A 58 19.00 -1.67 -8.45
N ILE A 59 19.31 -0.38 -8.63
CA ILE A 59 18.60 0.69 -7.92
C ILE A 59 17.16 0.72 -8.44
N VAL A 60 16.21 0.85 -7.53
CA VAL A 60 14.80 1.12 -7.87
C VAL A 60 14.41 2.50 -7.36
N SER A 61 13.53 3.18 -8.10
CA SER A 61 12.95 4.46 -7.65
C SER A 61 11.49 4.26 -7.27
N LEU A 62 11.15 4.61 -6.04
CA LEU A 62 9.77 4.67 -5.56
C LEU A 62 9.16 6.04 -5.88
N GLN A 63 7.98 6.06 -6.50
CA GLN A 63 7.18 7.28 -6.71
C GLN A 63 5.70 7.05 -6.32
N ALA A 64 4.99 8.13 -6.03
CA ALA A 64 3.55 8.08 -5.81
C ALA A 64 2.81 7.90 -7.14
N LEU A 65 1.74 7.10 -7.15
CA LEU A 65 0.89 6.90 -8.32
C LEU A 65 -0.57 7.32 -8.06
N ASP A 66 -1.33 6.49 -7.34
CA ASP A 66 -2.74 6.76 -7.04
C ASP A 66 -3.22 6.04 -5.77
N ALA A 67 -4.40 6.41 -5.27
CA ALA A 67 -5.10 5.73 -4.19
C ALA A 67 -6.59 5.70 -4.49
N SER A 68 -7.29 4.64 -4.06
CA SER A 68 -8.72 4.46 -4.35
C SER A 68 -9.67 5.36 -3.53
N VAL A 69 -9.13 6.16 -2.60
CA VAL A 69 -9.89 6.92 -1.58
C VAL A 69 -9.68 8.43 -1.65
N GLY A 70 -8.92 8.93 -2.63
CA GLY A 70 -8.65 10.37 -2.74
C GLY A 70 -8.20 10.83 -4.11
N ILE A 71 -8.01 12.15 -4.23
CA ILE A 71 -7.77 12.83 -5.52
C ILE A 71 -6.30 12.79 -5.95
N ASP A 72 -5.37 12.98 -5.01
CA ASP A 72 -3.94 13.10 -5.31
C ASP A 72 -3.09 12.38 -4.26
N VAL A 73 -1.96 11.81 -4.71
CA VAL A 73 -0.99 11.13 -3.86
C VAL A 73 0.39 11.70 -4.15
N ALA A 74 1.10 12.11 -3.10
CA ALA A 74 2.44 12.66 -3.22
C ALA A 74 3.40 12.07 -2.19
N LEU A 75 4.63 11.73 -2.61
CA LEU A 75 5.69 11.38 -1.69
C LEU A 75 6.20 12.64 -0.98
N LYS A 76 6.22 12.61 0.35
CA LYS A 76 6.63 13.71 1.21
C LYS A 76 7.69 13.27 2.22
N ALA A 77 8.48 14.22 2.68
CA ALA A 77 9.32 14.10 3.86
C ALA A 77 8.85 15.07 4.95
N ALA A 78 8.95 14.64 6.20
CA ALA A 78 8.77 15.50 7.36
C ALA A 78 9.71 16.72 7.29
N PRO A 79 9.33 17.88 7.83
CA PRO A 79 10.14 19.08 7.78
C PRO A 79 11.50 18.88 8.44
N LEU A 80 12.58 19.35 7.79
CA LEU A 80 13.94 19.29 8.33
C LEU A 80 14.25 20.41 9.34
N ASP A 81 13.45 21.48 9.34
CA ASP A 81 13.59 22.63 10.23
C ASP A 81 12.40 22.67 11.19
N ALA A 82 12.68 22.82 12.49
CA ALA A 82 11.66 22.99 13.52
C ALA A 82 10.78 24.25 13.33
N ASN A 83 11.21 25.19 12.48
CA ASN A 83 10.45 26.39 12.12
C ASN A 83 9.53 26.18 10.90
N SER A 84 9.64 25.04 10.20
CA SER A 84 8.75 24.70 9.09
C SER A 84 7.73 23.66 9.54
N SER A 85 6.44 23.96 9.38
CA SER A 85 5.36 23.00 9.63
C SER A 85 5.05 22.15 8.40
N GLU A 86 5.45 22.59 7.22
CA GLU A 86 5.02 21.99 5.95
C GLU A 86 5.95 20.86 5.49
N PRO A 87 5.41 19.67 5.18
CA PRO A 87 6.17 18.58 4.58
C PRO A 87 6.75 18.96 3.21
N VAL A 88 7.94 18.45 2.91
CA VAL A 88 8.64 18.71 1.64
C VAL A 88 8.27 17.64 0.61
N GLY A 89 7.94 18.05 -0.61
CA GLY A 89 7.69 17.12 -1.72
C GLY A 89 8.96 16.47 -2.26
N LEU A 90 8.91 15.17 -2.48
CA LEU A 90 9.97 14.40 -3.13
C LEU A 90 9.43 13.85 -4.46
N PRO A 91 10.14 14.00 -5.59
CA PRO A 91 9.71 13.42 -6.85
C PRO A 91 9.85 11.89 -6.83
N GLU A 92 10.89 11.38 -6.17
CA GLU A 92 11.16 9.94 -6.05
C GLU A 92 12.03 9.66 -4.83
N LEU A 93 12.06 8.39 -4.41
CA LEU A 93 13.00 7.85 -3.44
C LEU A 93 13.81 6.71 -4.08
N PRO A 94 15.12 6.90 -4.35
CA PRO A 94 15.97 5.83 -4.83
C PRO A 94 16.34 4.87 -3.69
N ILE A 95 16.21 3.57 -3.94
CA ILE A 95 16.52 2.49 -3.00
C ILE A 95 17.57 1.59 -3.65
N ALA A 96 18.75 1.51 -3.03
CA ALA A 96 19.86 0.71 -3.53
C ALA A 96 19.56 -0.80 -3.50
N PRO A 97 20.26 -1.63 -4.31
CA PRO A 97 20.17 -3.08 -4.23
C PRO A 97 20.40 -3.58 -2.80
N ASN A 98 19.63 -4.59 -2.40
CA ASN A 98 19.69 -5.23 -1.08
C ASN A 98 19.57 -4.25 0.10
N ASN A 99 18.83 -3.15 -0.08
CA ASN A 99 18.55 -2.18 0.97
C ASN A 99 17.04 -2.03 1.20
N THR A 100 16.73 -1.52 2.38
CA THR A 100 15.37 -1.23 2.83
C THR A 100 15.22 0.27 3.05
N ALA A 101 14.04 0.79 2.72
CA ALA A 101 13.61 2.11 3.14
C ALA A 101 12.30 2.01 3.94
N THR A 102 12.15 2.86 4.95
CA THR A 102 10.97 2.91 5.80
C THR A 102 10.30 4.28 5.63
N LEU A 103 9.00 4.25 5.35
CA LEU A 103 8.11 5.41 5.40
C LEU A 103 7.37 5.36 6.74
N GLU A 104 7.52 6.40 7.54
CA GLU A 104 7.07 6.47 8.93
C GLU A 104 6.66 7.91 9.32
N PRO A 105 5.89 8.12 10.40
CA PRO A 105 5.30 9.42 10.76
C PRO A 105 6.28 10.60 10.82
N GLU A 106 7.47 10.39 11.38
CA GLU A 106 8.51 11.42 11.55
C GLU A 106 9.55 11.44 10.42
N GLY A 107 9.36 10.59 9.40
CA GLY A 107 10.26 10.41 8.27
C GLY A 107 9.61 10.78 6.95
N MET A 108 9.59 9.83 6.00
CA MET A 108 8.90 9.98 4.72
C MET A 108 7.53 9.31 4.76
N PHE A 109 6.59 9.77 3.95
CA PHE A 109 5.25 9.20 3.86
C PHE A 109 4.59 9.52 2.51
N MET A 110 3.62 8.73 2.11
CA MET A 110 2.72 9.08 1.00
C MET A 110 1.58 9.93 1.55
N GLN A 111 1.43 11.16 1.08
CA GLN A 111 0.33 12.02 1.46
C GLN A 111 -0.80 11.89 0.44
N ILE A 112 -1.98 11.45 0.90
CA ILE A 112 -3.22 11.47 0.13
C ILE A 112 -3.95 12.78 0.44
N THR A 113 -4.47 13.46 -0.56
CA THR A 113 -5.31 14.67 -0.38
C THR A 113 -6.61 14.59 -1.17
N GLY A 114 -7.64 15.27 -0.67
CA GLY A 114 -8.97 15.23 -1.26
C GLY A 114 -9.61 13.88 -1.01
N LEU A 115 -9.70 13.46 0.26
CA LEU A 115 -10.31 12.18 0.61
C LEU A 115 -11.81 12.20 0.30
N ASP A 116 -12.32 11.14 -0.34
CA ASP A 116 -13.74 11.05 -0.70
C ASP A 116 -14.64 10.94 0.53
N GLU A 117 -14.15 10.28 1.58
CA GLU A 117 -14.81 10.09 2.88
C GLU A 117 -13.81 9.92 4.02
N PRO A 118 -14.21 10.07 5.29
CA PRO A 118 -13.37 9.77 6.45
C PRO A 118 -12.85 8.33 6.44
N LEU A 119 -11.60 8.14 6.88
CA LEU A 119 -11.01 6.82 7.03
C LEU A 119 -11.32 6.25 8.42
N SER A 120 -11.97 5.09 8.47
CA SER A 120 -12.38 4.44 9.72
C SER A 120 -11.43 3.30 10.10
N ALA A 121 -11.06 3.21 11.38
CA ALA A 121 -10.16 2.17 11.88
C ALA A 121 -10.74 0.77 11.64
N GLY A 122 -9.87 -0.16 11.25
CA GLY A 122 -10.22 -1.55 10.89
C GLY A 122 -10.56 -1.76 9.41
N ASP A 123 -10.80 -0.68 8.66
CA ASP A 123 -11.01 -0.75 7.22
C ASP A 123 -9.68 -0.79 6.45
N ARG A 124 -9.78 -1.02 5.13
CA ARG A 124 -8.65 -1.14 4.20
C ARG A 124 -8.99 -0.47 2.87
N PHE A 125 -7.96 0.01 2.16
CA PHE A 125 -8.10 0.51 0.79
C PHE A 125 -6.89 0.17 -0.07
N GLU A 126 -7.03 0.33 -1.39
CA GLU A 126 -5.93 0.08 -2.34
C GLU A 126 -5.18 1.38 -2.66
N MET A 127 -3.86 1.29 -2.71
CA MET A 127 -2.97 2.35 -3.19
C MET A 127 -1.99 1.77 -4.19
N GLN A 128 -1.68 2.47 -5.27
CA GLN A 128 -0.61 2.06 -6.19
C GLN A 128 0.62 2.95 -6.02
N VAL A 129 1.79 2.35 -6.19
CA VAL A 129 3.08 3.04 -6.21
C VAL A 129 3.86 2.63 -7.46
N GLU A 130 4.59 3.57 -8.05
CA GLU A 130 5.52 3.25 -9.14
C GLU A 130 6.84 2.74 -8.54
N ILE A 131 7.37 1.65 -9.11
CA ILE A 131 8.67 1.09 -8.77
C ILE A 131 9.50 1.04 -10.05
N LEU A 132 10.17 2.14 -10.40
CA LEU A 132 10.95 2.16 -11.65
C LEU A 132 12.25 1.35 -11.52
N PRO A 133 12.65 0.57 -12.54
CA PRO A 133 12.04 0.45 -13.87
C PRO A 133 11.01 -0.70 -14.01
N PHE A 134 10.52 -1.25 -12.91
CA PHE A 134 9.53 -2.33 -12.88
C PHE A 134 8.09 -1.80 -13.01
N GLU A 135 7.16 -2.74 -13.08
CA GLU A 135 5.73 -2.44 -13.05
C GLU A 135 5.31 -1.86 -11.68
N PRO A 136 4.27 -1.02 -11.63
CA PRO A 136 3.69 -0.54 -10.38
C PRO A 136 3.27 -1.68 -9.44
N LEU A 137 3.27 -1.39 -8.15
CA LEU A 137 2.77 -2.28 -7.11
C LEU A 137 1.45 -1.74 -6.54
N THR A 138 0.46 -2.62 -6.44
CA THR A 138 -0.76 -2.37 -5.66
C THR A 138 -0.53 -2.79 -4.22
N LEU A 139 -0.83 -1.89 -3.29
CA LEU A 139 -0.70 -2.06 -1.85
C LEU A 139 -2.09 -2.09 -1.23
N GLU A 140 -2.34 -3.04 -0.34
CA GLU A 140 -3.49 -2.98 0.55
C GLU A 140 -3.09 -2.21 1.82
N VAL A 141 -3.68 -1.04 2.02
CA VAL A 141 -3.37 -0.14 3.13
C VAL A 141 -4.39 -0.36 4.25
N ALA A 142 -3.91 -0.79 5.42
CA ALA A 142 -4.73 -0.90 6.62
C ALA A 142 -4.95 0.47 7.28
N ILE A 143 -6.16 0.71 7.78
CA ILE A 143 -6.49 1.91 8.55
C ILE A 143 -6.45 1.56 10.03
N GLU A 144 -5.46 2.10 10.72
CA GLU A 144 -5.24 1.93 12.15
C GLU A 144 -5.94 3.02 12.97
N GLU A 145 -5.94 2.89 14.29
CA GLU A 145 -6.48 3.91 15.19
C GLU A 145 -5.82 5.28 14.97
N LYS A 146 -6.57 6.35 15.26
CA LYS A 146 -6.13 7.74 15.01
C LYS A 146 -4.81 8.09 15.72
N ASP A 147 -4.56 7.49 16.88
CA ASP A 147 -3.38 7.69 17.72
C ASP A 147 -2.41 6.51 17.71
N ALA A 148 -2.55 5.59 16.75
CA ALA A 148 -1.62 4.48 16.58
C ALA A 148 -0.18 4.98 16.39
N ALA A 149 0.76 4.38 17.12
CA ALA A 149 2.19 4.67 16.98
C ALA A 149 2.86 3.82 15.89
N GLY A 150 2.12 2.89 15.29
CA GLY A 150 2.58 1.88 14.34
C GLY A 150 1.43 0.94 13.95
N HIS A 151 1.59 0.20 12.86
CA HIS A 151 0.70 -0.92 12.55
C HIS A 151 0.86 -2.02 13.60
N SER A 152 -0.23 -2.50 14.16
CA SER A 152 -0.18 -3.51 15.23
C SER A 152 0.09 -4.90 14.64
N HIS A 153 1.23 -5.51 14.99
CA HIS A 153 1.53 -6.92 14.69
C HIS A 153 0.77 -7.89 15.62
N ALA A 154 -0.54 -7.68 15.80
CA ALA A 154 -1.34 -8.48 16.70
C ALA A 154 -1.72 -9.85 16.09
N ASP A 155 -0.73 -10.68 15.72
CA ASP A 155 -0.74 -12.13 16.00
C ASP A 155 0.60 -12.81 15.63
N HIS A 156 1.56 -12.83 16.57
CA HIS A 156 2.60 -13.86 16.58
C HIS A 156 2.71 -14.42 18.00
N THR A 157 1.69 -15.18 18.40
CA THR A 157 1.88 -16.13 19.49
C THR A 157 2.76 -17.27 18.96
N GLN A 158 4.06 -17.24 19.27
CA GLN A 158 4.90 -18.44 19.24
C GLN A 158 4.77 -19.24 20.53
#